data_AF-R1BPC6-F1
#
_entry.id   AF-R1BPC6-F1
#
_cell.length_a   1.000
_cell.length_b   1.000
_cell.length_c   1.000
_cell.angle_alpha   90.00
_cell.angle_beta   90.00
_cell.angle_gamma   90.00
#
_symmetry.space_group_name_H-M   'P 1'
#
loop_
_entity.id
_entity.type
_entity.pdbx_description
1 polymer ?
#
loop_
_entity_poly.entity_id
_entity_poly.type
_entity_poly.pdbx_seq_one_letter_code
_entity_poly.pdbx_strand_id
1 'polypeptide(L)'
;MWDSRPFVDGRKTCIGGAVEAWSGPSEEVTSPVFDARTGKRLVIGQLATMGEVDAVRAVEASAAAWDRGQGAWPQMSLAERIERVEGAVAALKERRDEIVNVLMWEIAKNSADAAAEFDRTVAFIGKTIETLRRLDEESAGWRVVSGV
;
A
#
# COMPACT_ATOMS: atom_id res chain seq x y z
N MET A 1 -0.94 24.00 19.19
CA MET A 1 -2.12 24.14 18.29
C MET A 1 -2.10 23.08 17.19
N TRP A 2 -0.98 22.44 16.89
CA TRP A 2 -0.86 21.42 15.83
C TRP A 2 -0.14 20.17 16.33
N ASP A 3 -0.30 19.84 17.60
CA ASP A 3 0.59 18.94 18.33
C ASP A 3 0.50 17.48 17.83
N SER A 4 -0.58 17.13 17.12
CA SER A 4 -0.79 15.85 16.43
C SER A 4 -0.47 15.89 14.92
N ARG A 5 -0.02 17.03 14.37
CA ARG A 5 0.26 17.16 12.93
C ARG A 5 1.45 16.27 12.55
N PRO A 6 1.27 15.30 11.63
CA PRO A 6 2.35 14.44 11.20
C PRO A 6 3.30 15.20 10.26
N PHE A 7 4.52 14.68 10.14
CA PHE A 7 5.40 14.98 9.03
C PHE A 7 5.98 13.67 8.50
N VAL A 8 5.66 13.32 7.25
CA VAL A 8 6.18 12.11 6.60
C VAL A 8 7.25 12.49 5.58
N ASP A 9 8.50 12.04 5.79
CA ASP A 9 9.56 12.16 4.78
C ASP A 9 9.45 10.99 3.77
N GLY A 10 8.80 11.29 2.64
CA GLY A 10 8.62 10.41 1.50
C GLY A 10 9.70 10.54 0.43
N ARG A 11 10.85 11.18 0.72
CA ARG A 11 12.00 11.21 -0.20
C ARG A 11 12.75 9.87 -0.21
N LYS A 12 12.07 8.87 -0.75
CA LYS A 12 12.57 7.51 -0.92
C LYS A 12 11.87 6.83 -2.08
N THR A 13 12.56 5.89 -2.70
CA THR A 13 11.99 4.97 -3.69
C THR A 13 11.79 3.60 -3.06
N CYS A 14 10.81 2.84 -3.57
CA CYS A 14 10.65 1.41 -3.25
C CYS A 14 10.56 0.65 -4.57
N ILE A 15 11.69 0.17 -5.08
CA ILE A 15 11.80 -0.47 -6.41
C ILE A 15 12.59 -1.76 -6.26
N GLY A 16 12.10 -2.85 -6.85
CA GLY A 16 12.80 -4.15 -6.82
C GLY A 16 12.99 -4.74 -5.41
N GLY A 17 12.13 -4.37 -4.46
CA GLY A 17 12.24 -4.82 -3.07
C GLY A 17 13.24 -4.03 -2.22
N ALA A 18 13.86 -2.97 -2.76
CA ALA A 18 14.76 -2.09 -2.02
C ALA A 18 14.10 -0.75 -1.74
N VAL A 19 14.26 -0.25 -0.51
CA VAL A 19 13.93 1.12 -0.13
C VAL A 19 15.20 1.95 -0.12
N GLU A 20 15.28 2.93 -1.01
CA GLU A 20 16.47 3.77 -1.21
C GLU A 20 16.13 5.23 -0.94
N ALA A 21 17.09 5.99 -0.40
CA ALA A 21 16.93 7.42 -0.21
C ALA A 21 16.89 8.14 -1.56
N TRP A 22 16.01 9.14 -1.68
CA TRP A 22 15.87 9.95 -2.89
C TRP A 22 16.58 11.30 -2.74
N SER A 23 17.48 11.60 -3.67
CA SER A 23 18.22 12.86 -3.71
C SER A 23 17.76 13.82 -4.82
N GLY A 24 16.76 13.43 -5.61
CA GLY A 24 16.21 14.25 -6.69
C GLY A 24 15.16 15.26 -6.22
N PRO A 25 14.41 15.88 -7.15
CA PRO A 25 13.33 16.81 -6.83
C PRO A 25 12.26 16.18 -5.94
N SER A 26 11.66 16.97 -5.07
CA SER A 26 10.56 16.54 -4.21
C SER A 26 9.50 17.62 -4.09
N GLU A 27 8.27 17.22 -3.81
CA GLU A 27 7.14 18.11 -3.62
C GLU A 27 6.62 18.04 -2.18
N GLU A 28 6.24 19.19 -1.62
CA GLU A 28 5.57 19.26 -0.32
C GLU A 28 4.17 18.63 -0.42
N VAL A 29 3.85 17.77 0.54
CA VAL A 29 2.48 17.28 0.74
C VAL A 29 1.80 18.21 1.73
N THR A 30 0.69 18.81 1.31
CA THR A 30 -0.05 19.78 2.12
C THR A 30 -1.43 19.26 2.52
N SER A 31 -1.82 19.52 3.77
CA SER A 31 -3.18 19.34 4.25
C SER A 31 -4.12 20.40 3.65
N PRO A 32 -5.41 20.07 3.43
CA PRO A 32 -6.43 21.08 3.13
C PRO A 32 -6.67 22.09 4.26
N VAL A 33 -6.14 21.86 5.46
CA VAL A 33 -6.21 22.78 6.60
C VAL A 33 -5.24 23.96 6.43
N PHE A 34 -5.72 25.18 6.69
CA PHE A 34 -4.96 26.42 6.55
C PHE A 34 -4.47 26.98 7.88
N ASP A 35 -3.25 27.54 7.90
CA ASP A 35 -2.79 28.39 9.01
C ASP A 35 -3.41 29.77 8.88
N ALA A 36 -4.32 30.11 9.78
CA ALA A 36 -5.02 31.40 9.80
C ALA A 36 -4.11 32.63 9.86
N ARG A 37 -2.86 32.48 10.34
CA ARG A 37 -1.88 33.59 10.42
C ARG A 37 -1.20 33.88 9.09
N THR A 38 -1.03 32.85 8.26
CA THR A 38 -0.25 32.96 7.00
C THR A 38 -1.11 32.81 5.76
N GLY A 39 -2.34 32.29 5.89
CA GLY A 39 -3.20 31.97 4.76
C GLY A 39 -2.70 30.80 3.90
N LYS A 40 -1.69 30.06 4.36
CA LYS A 40 -1.11 28.91 3.65
C LYS A 40 -1.62 27.59 4.20
N ARG A 41 -1.66 26.57 3.35
CA ARG A 41 -1.91 25.19 3.77
C ARG A 41 -0.80 24.68 4.68
N LEU A 42 -1.15 23.79 5.59
CA LEU A 42 -0.18 23.16 6.48
C LEU A 42 0.58 22.07 5.72
N VAL A 43 1.91 22.13 5.72
CA VAL A 43 2.77 21.05 5.22
C VAL A 43 2.76 19.89 6.21
N ILE A 44 2.55 18.68 5.70
CA ILE A 44 2.43 17.43 6.47
C ILE A 44 3.37 16.33 5.98
N GLY A 45 4.21 16.65 4.98
CA GLY A 45 5.22 15.73 4.46
C GLY A 45 5.82 16.25 3.17
N GLN A 46 6.56 15.38 2.51
CA GLN A 46 7.13 15.59 1.19
C GLN A 46 7.26 14.26 0.46
N LEU A 47 7.16 14.26 -0.86
CA LEU A 47 7.24 13.07 -1.70
C LEU A 47 8.34 13.23 -2.74
N ALA A 48 9.08 12.15 -3.04
CA ALA A 48 9.97 12.10 -4.19
C ALA A 48 9.18 12.34 -5.50
N THR A 49 9.60 13.31 -6.31
CA THR A 49 9.07 13.54 -7.66
C THR A 49 9.83 12.63 -8.62
N MET A 50 9.40 11.37 -8.69
CA MET A 50 10.01 10.36 -9.55
C MET A 50 9.75 10.64 -11.04
N GLY A 51 10.75 10.40 -11.88
CA GLY A 51 10.71 10.70 -13.31
C GLY A 51 10.53 9.46 -14.20
N GLU A 52 10.65 9.67 -15.51
CA GLU A 52 10.57 8.61 -16.53
C GLU A 52 11.54 7.46 -16.25
N VAL A 53 12.79 7.77 -15.88
CA VAL A 53 13.83 6.77 -15.60
C VAL A 53 13.43 5.87 -14.42
N ASP A 54 12.85 6.43 -13.35
CA ASP A 54 12.42 5.66 -12.19
C ASP A 54 11.19 4.79 -12.50
N ALA A 55 10.29 5.29 -13.33
CA ALA A 55 9.14 4.53 -13.82
C ALA A 55 9.59 3.32 -14.65
N VAL A 56 10.56 3.51 -15.56
CA VAL A 56 11.15 2.41 -16.35
C VAL A 56 11.82 1.39 -15.42
N ARG A 57 12.63 1.85 -14.45
CA ARG A 57 13.25 0.97 -13.44
C ARG A 57 12.21 0.15 -12.66
N ALA A 58 11.08 0.75 -12.27
CA ALA A 58 10.02 0.05 -11.55
C ALA A 58 9.35 -1.04 -12.40
N VAL A 59 9.11 -0.76 -13.69
CA VAL A 59 8.54 -1.74 -14.62
C VAL A 59 9.52 -2.87 -14.90
N GLU A 60 10.78 -2.56 -15.17
CA GLU A 60 11.83 -3.56 -15.39
C GLU A 60 12.01 -4.47 -14.16
N ALA A 61 12.05 -3.89 -12.95
CA ALA A 61 12.11 -4.65 -11.72
C ALA A 61 10.88 -5.57 -11.53
N SER A 62 9.69 -5.09 -11.88
CA SER A 62 8.46 -5.91 -11.83
C SER A 62 8.47 -7.04 -12.86
N ALA A 63 8.95 -6.77 -14.07
CA ALA A 63 9.10 -7.76 -15.13
C ALA A 63 10.12 -8.85 -14.75
N ALA A 64 11.23 -8.44 -14.13
CA ALA A 64 12.24 -9.35 -13.59
C ALA A 64 11.71 -10.18 -12.41
N ALA A 65 10.92 -9.58 -11.51
CA ALA A 65 10.29 -10.32 -10.41
C ALA A 65 9.23 -11.33 -10.87
N TRP A 66 8.55 -11.05 -11.98
CA TRP A 66 7.63 -11.99 -12.64
C TRP A 66 8.38 -13.09 -13.40
N ASP A 67 9.47 -12.74 -14.08
CA ASP A 67 10.34 -13.62 -14.87
C ASP A 67 9.57 -14.56 -15.80
N ARG A 68 8.63 -14.00 -16.60
CA ARG A 68 7.77 -14.77 -17.51
C ARG A 68 7.03 -15.93 -16.80
N GLY A 69 6.68 -15.74 -15.54
CA GLY A 69 6.02 -16.73 -14.69
C GLY A 69 6.97 -17.66 -13.94
N GLN A 70 8.30 -17.50 -14.05
CA GLN A 70 9.30 -18.30 -13.35
C GLN A 70 9.85 -17.64 -12.08
N GLY A 71 9.43 -16.41 -11.79
CA GLY A 71 9.86 -15.68 -10.60
C GLY A 71 9.31 -16.28 -9.31
N ALA A 72 9.87 -15.88 -8.17
CA ALA A 72 9.49 -16.44 -6.88
C ALA A 72 7.98 -16.32 -6.58
N TRP A 73 7.38 -15.15 -6.83
CA TRP A 73 5.95 -14.92 -6.57
C TRP A 73 4.99 -15.79 -7.41
N PRO A 74 5.15 -15.89 -8.76
CA PRO A 74 4.34 -16.83 -9.54
C PRO A 74 4.53 -18.29 -9.16
N GLN A 75 5.75 -18.69 -8.79
CA GLN A 75 6.08 -20.07 -8.46
C GLN A 75 5.63 -20.50 -7.06
N MET A 76 5.36 -19.55 -6.16
CA MET A 76 4.75 -19.83 -4.87
C MET A 76 3.37 -20.48 -5.02
N SER A 77 3.03 -21.36 -4.09
CA SER A 77 1.66 -21.82 -3.87
C SER A 77 0.74 -20.66 -3.47
N LEU A 78 -0.58 -20.87 -3.59
CA LEU A 78 -1.54 -19.89 -3.09
C LEU A 78 -1.38 -19.66 -1.58
N ALA A 79 -1.14 -20.72 -0.81
CA ALA A 79 -0.94 -20.65 0.64
C ALA A 79 0.26 -19.75 1.01
N GLU A 80 1.41 -19.93 0.35
CA GLU A 80 2.59 -19.09 0.58
C GLU A 80 2.33 -17.62 0.23
N ARG A 81 1.65 -17.34 -0.89
CA ARG A 81 1.28 -15.96 -1.25
C ARG A 81 0.34 -15.33 -0.22
N ILE A 82 -0.65 -16.09 0.27
CA ILE A 82 -1.56 -15.64 1.33
C ILE A 82 -0.77 -15.29 2.59
N GLU A 83 0.15 -16.15 3.02
CA GLU A 83 0.99 -15.92 4.20
C GLU A 83 1.77 -14.60 4.09
N ARG A 84 2.37 -14.31 2.92
CA ARG A 84 3.09 -13.04 2.70
C ARG A 84 2.17 -11.82 2.80
N VAL A 85 0.96 -11.90 2.23
CA VAL A 85 -0.03 -10.82 2.31
C VAL A 85 -0.53 -10.64 3.74
N GLU A 86 -0.83 -11.72 4.46
CA GLU A 86 -1.24 -11.68 5.87
C GLU A 86 -0.15 -11.06 6.74
N GLY A 87 1.12 -11.40 6.52
CA GLY A 87 2.25 -10.77 7.19
C GLY A 87 2.34 -9.25 6.93
N ALA A 88 2.15 -8.82 5.69
CA ALA A 88 2.12 -7.39 5.36
C ALA A 88 0.94 -6.66 6.05
N VAL A 89 -0.24 -7.28 6.08
CA VAL A 89 -1.43 -6.73 6.76
C VAL A 89 -1.23 -6.65 8.28
N ALA A 90 -0.57 -7.64 8.87
CA ALA A 90 -0.22 -7.61 10.30
C ALA A 90 0.69 -6.41 10.62
N ALA A 91 1.75 -6.20 9.83
CA ALA A 91 2.63 -5.04 9.99
C ALA A 91 1.89 -3.71 9.77
N LEU A 92 0.93 -3.63 8.84
CA LEU A 92 0.09 -2.44 8.67
C LEU A 92 -0.77 -2.15 9.92
N LYS A 93 -1.36 -3.18 10.52
CA LYS A 93 -2.18 -3.04 11.74
C LYS A 93 -1.38 -2.48 12.91
N GLU A 94 -0.11 -2.88 13.05
CA GLU A 94 0.80 -2.32 14.08
C GLU A 94 1.04 -0.82 13.91
N ARG A 95 0.89 -0.30 12.69
CA ARG A 95 1.05 1.12 12.35
C ARG A 95 -0.28 1.87 12.17
N ARG A 96 -1.40 1.26 12.56
CA ARG A 96 -2.74 1.78 12.29
C ARG A 96 -2.92 3.23 12.72
N ASP A 97 -2.58 3.58 13.95
CA ASP A 97 -2.84 4.93 14.49
C ASP A 97 -1.98 6.00 13.80
N GLU A 98 -0.76 5.65 13.41
CA GLU A 98 0.12 6.52 12.61
C GLU A 98 -0.49 6.78 11.23
N ILE A 99 -0.92 5.72 10.53
CA ILE A 99 -1.54 5.80 9.21
C ILE A 99 -2.86 6.59 9.27
N VAL A 100 -3.69 6.34 10.27
CA VAL A 100 -4.96 7.07 10.48
C VAL A 100 -4.71 8.54 10.73
N ASN A 101 -3.69 8.89 11.53
CA ASN A 101 -3.32 10.29 11.74
C ASN A 101 -2.88 10.95 10.42
N VAL A 102 -2.03 10.30 9.63
CA VAL A 102 -1.61 10.82 8.32
C VAL A 102 -2.82 11.03 7.39
N LEU A 103 -3.68 10.02 7.23
CA LEU A 103 -4.90 10.12 6.41
C LEU A 103 -5.79 11.26 6.87
N MET A 104 -6.05 11.38 8.18
CA MET A 104 -6.87 12.45 8.74
C MET A 104 -6.40 13.84 8.29
N TRP A 105 -5.10 14.10 8.36
CA TRP A 105 -4.50 15.37 7.98
C TRP A 105 -4.41 15.57 6.47
N GLU A 106 -4.10 14.53 5.70
CA GLU A 106 -3.89 14.60 4.25
C GLU A 106 -5.18 14.90 3.49
N ILE A 107 -6.30 14.31 3.90
CA ILE A 107 -7.60 14.50 3.24
C ILE A 107 -8.62 15.27 4.09
N ALA A 108 -8.17 15.87 5.21
CA ALA A 108 -8.98 16.69 6.12
C ALA A 108 -10.29 16.02 6.58
N LYS A 109 -10.18 14.78 7.04
CA LYS A 109 -11.29 14.02 7.64
C LYS A 109 -11.19 14.04 9.16
N ASN A 110 -12.25 13.64 9.86
CA ASN A 110 -12.14 13.35 11.29
C ASN A 110 -11.46 11.98 11.50
N SER A 111 -10.93 11.76 12.71
CA SER A 111 -10.19 10.53 13.03
C SER A 111 -11.04 9.27 12.93
N ALA A 112 -12.35 9.33 13.18
CA ALA A 112 -13.24 8.17 13.12
C ALA A 112 -13.46 7.72 11.66
N ASP A 113 -13.63 8.67 10.74
CA ASP A 113 -13.78 8.37 9.32
C ASP A 113 -12.48 7.86 8.70
N ALA A 114 -11.33 8.45 9.07
CA ALA A 114 -10.01 7.97 8.64
C ALA A 114 -9.71 6.55 9.18
N ALA A 115 -10.05 6.28 10.44
CA ALA A 115 -9.98 4.94 11.03
C ALA A 115 -10.85 3.94 10.27
N ALA A 116 -12.09 4.31 9.94
CA ALA A 116 -12.99 3.45 9.20
C ALA A 116 -12.48 3.13 7.78
N GLU A 117 -11.74 4.03 7.12
CA GLU A 117 -11.10 3.77 5.82
C GLU A 117 -9.98 2.73 5.91
N PHE A 118 -9.13 2.86 6.93
CA PHE A 118 -8.10 1.87 7.21
C PHE A 118 -8.72 0.49 7.50
N ASP A 119 -9.70 0.45 8.41
CA ASP A 119 -10.34 -0.80 8.84
C ASP A 119 -11.10 -1.48 7.68
N ARG A 120 -11.79 -0.70 6.84
CA ARG A 120 -12.43 -1.22 5.61
C ARG A 120 -11.42 -1.85 4.66
N THR A 121 -10.26 -1.23 4.49
CA THR A 121 -9.19 -1.76 3.60
C THR A 121 -8.66 -3.09 4.13
N VAL A 122 -8.37 -3.16 5.42
CA VAL A 122 -7.92 -4.41 6.08
C VAL A 122 -8.99 -5.51 5.97
N ALA A 123 -10.26 -5.17 6.22
CA ALA A 123 -11.37 -6.12 6.10
C ALA A 123 -11.57 -6.60 4.66
N PHE A 124 -11.39 -5.72 3.67
CA PHE A 124 -11.47 -6.07 2.26
C PHE A 124 -10.38 -7.08 1.88
N ILE A 125 -9.13 -6.88 2.29
CA ILE A 125 -8.04 -7.83 2.05
C ILE A 125 -8.37 -9.21 2.66
N GLY A 126 -8.89 -9.23 3.90
CA GLY A 126 -9.34 -10.47 4.54
C GLY A 126 -10.41 -11.22 3.72
N LYS A 127 -11.44 -10.51 3.24
CA LYS A 127 -12.48 -11.09 2.38
C LYS A 127 -11.94 -11.59 1.04
N THR A 128 -10.96 -10.91 0.47
CA THR A 128 -10.27 -11.37 -0.75
C THR A 128 -9.54 -12.68 -0.49
N ILE A 129 -8.83 -12.81 0.64
CA ILE A 129 -8.15 -14.05 1.03
C ILE A 129 -9.16 -15.19 1.24
N GLU A 130 -10.25 -14.95 1.96
CA GLU A 130 -11.33 -15.93 2.15
C GLU A 130 -11.90 -16.41 0.80
N THR A 131 -12.12 -15.47 -0.12
CA THR A 131 -12.61 -15.78 -1.47
C THR A 131 -11.62 -16.62 -2.25
N LEU A 132 -10.32 -16.30 -2.18
CA LEU A 132 -9.26 -17.07 -2.83
C LEU A 132 -9.17 -18.50 -2.29
N ARG A 133 -9.23 -18.68 -0.96
CA ARG A 133 -9.22 -20.02 -0.33
C ARG A 133 -10.40 -20.88 -0.80
N ARG A 134 -11.61 -20.30 -0.84
CA ARG A 134 -12.80 -21.01 -1.35
C ARG A 134 -12.64 -21.42 -2.82
N LEU A 135 -12.12 -20.52 -3.66
CA LEU A 135 -11.92 -20.82 -5.08
C LEU A 135 -10.89 -21.93 -5.29
N ASP A 136 -9.84 -21.98 -4.46
CA ASP A 136 -8.82 -23.04 -4.50
C ASP A 136 -9.41 -24.39 -4.11
N GLU A 137 -10.19 -24.45 -3.03
CA GLU A 137 -10.92 -25.66 -2.60
C GLU A 137 -11.89 -26.17 -3.68
N GLU A 138 -12.66 -25.26 -4.31
CA GLU A 138 -13.58 -25.60 -5.40
C GLU A 138 -12.86 -26.10 -6.67
N SER A 139 -11.64 -25.60 -6.92
CA SER A 139 -10.82 -25.97 -8.07
C SER A 139 -10.06 -27.28 -7.86
N ALA A 140 -9.77 -27.65 -6.60
CA ALA A 140 -9.14 -28.91 -6.23
C ALA A 140 -10.10 -30.11 -6.33
N GLY A 141 -11.42 -29.87 -6.34
CA GLY A 141 -12.43 -30.92 -6.52
C GLY A 141 -12.45 -31.45 -7.95
N TRP A 142 -12.13 -32.74 -8.13
CA TRP A 142 -12.35 -33.43 -9.41
C TRP A 142 -13.84 -33.43 -9.75
N ARG A 143 -14.24 -32.62 -10.74
CA ARG A 143 -15.57 -32.66 -11.33
C ARG A 143 -15.56 -33.62 -12.52
N VAL A 144 -16.20 -34.79 -12.38
CA VAL A 144 -16.59 -35.60 -13.54
C VAL A 144 -17.65 -34.81 -14.29
N VAL A 145 -17.28 -34.22 -15.42
CA VAL A 145 -18.24 -33.72 -16.40
C VAL A 145 -18.51 -34.87 -17.35
N SER A 146 -19.60 -35.62 -17.14
CA SER A 146 -20.03 -36.63 -18.11
C SER A 146 -20.60 -35.92 -19.34
N GLY A 147 -19.80 -35.81 -20.39
CA GLY A 147 -20.31 -35.64 -21.74
C GLY A 147 -20.59 -37.03 -22.32
N VAL A 148 -21.89 -37.33 -22.49
CA VAL A 148 -22.54 -38.63 -22.79
C VAL A 148 -22.78 -39.52 -21.58
#